data_AF-A0A291Q776-F1
#
_entry.id   AF-A0A291Q776-F1
#
_cell.length_a   1.000
_cell.length_b   1.000
_cell.length_c   1.000
_cell.angle_alpha   90.00
_cell.angle_beta   90.00
_cell.angle_gamma   90.00
#
_symmetry.space_group_name_H-M   'P 1'
#
loop_
_entity.id
_entity.type
_entity.pdbx_description
1 polymer ?
#
loop_
_entity_poly.entity_id
_entity_poly.type
_entity_poly.pdbx_seq_one_letter_code
_entity_poly.pdbx_strand_id
1 'polypeptide(L)'
;MGELLAGLFRVTLEALAYLAPVGPVQNRLRKRRLARLAQGKDVRVPADLKDAELTENTWENGHLLLGGKPSGPSGPTGPVFWQPRKGNHNAVPFTVPALEMTSADSATVAFRSPTGRTELRVHADEAPAVLKALGADGAPDA
;
A
#
# COMPACT_ATOMS: atom_id res chain seq x y z
N MET A 1 19.63 -13.33 -36.05
CA MET A 1 18.50 -12.43 -35.69
C MET A 1 17.49 -13.20 -34.83
N GLY A 2 17.86 -13.54 -33.59
CA GLY A 2 17.07 -14.45 -32.74
C GLY A 2 17.00 -14.05 -31.27
N GLU A 3 17.44 -12.84 -30.90
CA GLU A 3 17.54 -12.41 -29.50
C GLU A 3 16.48 -11.39 -29.07
N LEU A 4 15.61 -10.92 -29.97
CA LEU A 4 14.54 -9.98 -29.61
C LEU A 4 13.25 -10.66 -29.10
N LEU A 5 13.13 -11.99 -29.21
CA LEU A 5 11.95 -12.74 -28.75
C LEU A 5 12.12 -13.37 -27.36
N ALA A 6 13.36 -13.46 -26.84
CA ALA A 6 13.60 -13.99 -25.49
C ALA A 6 13.30 -12.98 -24.37
N GLY A 7 13.23 -11.68 -24.70
CA GLY A 7 12.94 -10.61 -23.74
C GLY A 7 11.44 -10.37 -23.49
N LEU A 8 10.56 -10.80 -24.41
CA LEU A 8 9.13 -10.46 -24.35
C LEU A 8 8.28 -11.47 -23.55
N PHE A 9 8.79 -12.69 -23.33
CA PHE A 9 8.05 -13.74 -22.61
C PHE A 9 8.35 -13.83 -21.11
N ARG A 10 9.26 -13.00 -20.58
CA ARG A 10 9.59 -12.98 -19.14
C ARG A 10 8.73 -12.02 -18.31
N VAL A 11 7.82 -11.30 -18.94
CA VAL A 11 6.97 -10.27 -18.28
C VAL A 11 5.54 -10.73 -18.03
N THR A 12 5.10 -11.87 -18.58
CA THR A 12 3.71 -12.34 -18.47
C THR A 12 3.46 -13.48 -17.47
N LEU A 13 4.51 -14.12 -16.94
CA LEU A 13 4.37 -15.26 -16.02
C LEU A 13 4.28 -14.88 -14.53
N GLU A 14 4.76 -13.70 -14.10
CA GLU A 14 4.53 -13.23 -12.73
C GLU A 14 3.12 -12.65 -12.52
N ALA A 15 2.42 -12.26 -13.60
CA ALA A 15 1.05 -11.76 -13.52
C ALA A 15 0.00 -12.85 -13.28
N LEU A 16 0.33 -14.14 -13.50
CA LEU A 16 -0.62 -15.26 -13.45
C LEU A 16 -0.46 -16.18 -12.23
N ALA A 17 0.61 -16.05 -11.44
CA ALA A 17 0.87 -16.94 -10.30
C ALA A 17 -0.01 -16.68 -9.05
N TYR A 18 -0.91 -15.68 -9.05
CA TYR A 18 -1.84 -15.41 -7.92
C TYR A 18 -3.33 -15.56 -8.25
N LEU A 19 -3.68 -16.00 -9.47
CA LEU A 19 -5.05 -16.38 -9.84
C LEU A 19 -5.36 -17.84 -9.43
N ALA A 20 -5.06 -18.18 -8.17
CA ALA A 20 -5.69 -19.32 -7.51
C ALA A 20 -7.09 -18.88 -7.00
N PRO A 21 -7.95 -19.73 -6.40
CA PRO A 21 -9.32 -19.38 -5.99
C PRO A 21 -9.34 -18.49 -4.73
N VAL A 22 -8.48 -17.47 -4.69
CA VAL A 22 -8.17 -16.63 -3.53
C VAL A 22 -9.04 -15.39 -3.47
N GLY A 23 -9.77 -15.03 -4.54
CA GLY A 23 -10.63 -13.84 -4.56
C GLY A 23 -11.59 -13.76 -3.36
N PRO A 24 -12.37 -14.81 -3.05
CA PRO A 24 -13.29 -14.80 -1.90
C PRO A 24 -12.56 -14.77 -0.56
N VAL A 25 -11.45 -15.50 -0.43
CA VAL A 25 -10.67 -15.58 0.81
C VAL A 25 -9.95 -14.26 1.09
N GLN A 26 -9.31 -13.68 0.08
CA GLN A 26 -8.67 -12.36 0.15
C GLN A 26 -9.70 -11.27 0.42
N ASN A 27 -10.86 -11.28 -0.25
CA ASN A 27 -11.94 -10.35 0.05
C ASN A 27 -12.41 -10.47 1.50
N ARG A 28 -12.58 -11.70 2.01
CA ARG A 28 -12.92 -11.93 3.43
C ARG A 28 -11.83 -11.40 4.37
N LEU A 29 -10.56 -11.60 4.03
CA LEU A 29 -9.43 -11.08 4.81
C LEU A 29 -9.39 -9.54 4.78
N ARG A 30 -9.60 -8.92 3.62
CA ARG A 30 -9.72 -7.45 3.46
C ARG A 30 -10.84 -6.90 4.32
N LYS A 31 -12.05 -7.45 4.22
CA LYS A 31 -13.20 -7.07 5.05
C LYS A 31 -12.91 -7.20 6.55
N ARG A 32 -12.27 -8.30 6.96
CA ARG A 32 -11.87 -8.51 8.36
C ARG A 32 -10.84 -7.49 8.83
N ARG A 33 -9.88 -7.12 7.98
CA ARG A 33 -8.86 -6.10 8.26
C ARG A 33 -9.52 -4.73 8.45
N LEU A 34 -10.37 -4.31 7.52
CA LEU A 34 -11.10 -3.05 7.63
C LEU A 34 -12.00 -3.00 8.88
N ALA A 35 -12.70 -4.09 9.19
CA ALA A 35 -13.50 -4.18 10.42
C ALA A 35 -12.65 -4.06 11.69
N ARG A 36 -11.43 -4.63 11.71
CA ARG A 36 -10.50 -4.48 12.84
C ARG A 36 -10.00 -3.05 12.97
N LEU A 37 -9.67 -2.40 11.85
CA LEU A 37 -9.23 -1.01 11.85
C LEU A 37 -10.33 -0.08 12.37
N ALA A 38 -11.59 -0.30 11.95
CA ALA A 38 -12.75 0.42 12.45
C ALA A 38 -12.99 0.21 13.96
N GLN A 39 -12.59 -0.95 14.51
CA GLN A 39 -12.60 -1.22 15.95
C GLN A 39 -11.40 -0.62 16.70
N GLY A 40 -10.55 0.15 16.01
CA GLY A 40 -9.35 0.73 16.57
C GLY A 40 -8.24 -0.26 16.90
N LYS A 41 -8.22 -1.42 16.23
CA LYS A 41 -7.15 -2.41 16.34
C LYS A 41 -6.11 -2.21 15.25
N ASP A 42 -4.89 -2.63 15.53
CA ASP A 42 -3.82 -2.58 14.55
C ASP A 42 -4.00 -3.64 13.46
N VAL A 43 -3.64 -3.25 12.23
CA VAL A 43 -3.85 -4.04 11.02
C VAL A 43 -2.64 -3.93 10.10
N ARG A 44 -2.32 -5.05 9.44
CA ARG A 44 -1.30 -5.11 8.38
C ARG A 44 -1.99 -5.12 7.03
N VAL A 45 -1.78 -4.08 6.22
CA VAL A 45 -2.36 -3.93 4.89
C VAL A 45 -1.28 -4.23 3.85
N PRO A 46 -1.46 -5.23 2.96
CA PRO A 46 -0.52 -5.48 1.87
C PRO A 46 -0.41 -4.27 0.93
N ALA A 47 0.80 -3.92 0.55
CA ALA A 47 1.07 -2.80 -0.34
C ALA A 47 2.37 -3.02 -1.13
N ASP A 48 2.45 -2.39 -2.30
CA ASP A 48 3.72 -2.17 -2.99
C ASP A 48 4.17 -0.74 -2.75
N LEU A 49 5.42 -0.57 -2.36
CA LEU A 49 6.03 0.72 -2.10
C LEU A 49 7.24 0.91 -3.01
N LYS A 50 7.37 2.13 -3.52
CA LYS A 50 8.59 2.65 -4.11
C LYS A 50 8.92 3.96 -3.42
N ASP A 51 10.01 3.98 -2.66
CA ASP A 51 10.46 5.14 -1.92
C ASP A 51 11.99 5.21 -1.91
N ALA A 52 12.54 6.41 -2.05
CA ALA A 52 13.99 6.60 -2.12
C ALA A 52 14.74 6.19 -0.84
N GLU A 53 14.13 6.38 0.34
CA GLU A 53 14.75 6.04 1.64
C GLU A 53 14.47 4.60 2.05
N LEU A 54 13.26 4.10 1.79
CA LEU A 54 12.83 2.81 2.33
C LEU A 54 13.05 1.64 1.39
N THR A 55 13.04 1.87 0.08
CA THR A 55 13.13 0.80 -0.92
C THR A 55 14.19 1.09 -1.99
N GLU A 56 15.09 2.04 -1.73
CA GLU A 56 16.15 2.47 -2.65
C GLU A 56 15.59 2.86 -4.04
N ASN A 57 14.40 3.47 -4.06
CA ASN A 57 13.68 3.86 -5.28
C ASN A 57 13.31 2.65 -6.19
N THR A 58 13.22 1.45 -5.63
CA THR A 58 12.75 0.24 -6.32
C THR A 58 11.36 -0.17 -5.83
N TRP A 59 10.60 -0.88 -6.66
CA TRP A 59 9.31 -1.41 -6.23
C TRP A 59 9.52 -2.61 -5.32
N GLU A 60 8.99 -2.53 -4.11
CA GLU A 60 9.05 -3.60 -3.13
C GLU A 60 7.66 -3.92 -2.57
N ASN A 61 7.38 -5.23 -2.45
CA ASN A 61 6.18 -5.74 -1.78
C ASN A 61 6.38 -5.73 -0.26
N GLY A 62 5.35 -5.34 0.49
CA GLY A 62 5.40 -5.32 1.94
C GLY A 62 4.04 -5.10 2.57
N HIS A 63 4.05 -4.53 3.77
CA HIS A 63 2.85 -4.20 4.51
C HIS A 63 2.93 -2.81 5.11
N LEU A 64 1.83 -2.07 5.03
CA LEU A 64 1.57 -0.92 5.87
C LEU A 64 0.95 -1.39 7.18
N LEU A 65 1.59 -1.05 8.30
CA LEU A 65 1.04 -1.26 9.63
C LEU A 65 0.27 0.00 10.00
N LEU A 66 -1.05 -0.14 10.08
CA LEU A 66 -1.96 0.94 10.43
C LEU A 66 -2.35 0.79 11.90
N GLY A 67 -2.11 1.83 12.69
CA GLY A 67 -2.56 1.93 14.08
C GLY A 67 -4.05 2.25 14.13
N GLY A 68 -4.81 1.56 14.97
CA GLY A 68 -6.27 1.76 15.00
C GLY A 68 -6.75 2.93 15.86
N LYS A 69 -5.91 3.48 16.75
CA LYS A 69 -6.34 4.59 17.61
C LYS A 69 -6.30 5.92 16.84
N PRO A 70 -7.43 6.64 16.72
CA PRO A 70 -7.43 8.00 16.20
C PRO A 70 -6.61 8.89 17.13
N SER A 71 -5.68 9.66 16.57
CA SER A 71 -5.02 10.75 17.30
C SER A 71 -5.98 11.95 17.31
N GLY A 72 -7.08 11.86 18.05
CA GLY A 72 -8.08 12.91 18.16
C GLY A 72 -9.08 12.99 16.98
N PRO A 73 -10.03 13.96 17.03
CA PRO A 73 -11.16 14.05 16.10
C PRO A 73 -10.78 14.45 14.66
N SER A 74 -9.58 15.01 14.45
CA SER A 74 -9.13 15.52 13.14
C SER A 74 -7.65 15.21 12.82
N GLY A 75 -6.97 14.41 13.65
CA GLY A 75 -5.56 14.06 13.46
C GLY A 75 -5.35 12.73 12.72
N PRO A 76 -4.13 12.46 12.23
CA PRO A 76 -3.81 11.20 11.57
C PRO A 76 -4.14 10.01 12.49
N THR A 77 -4.64 8.93 11.89
CA THR A 77 -5.03 7.72 12.62
C THR A 77 -3.76 6.94 13.00
N GLY A 78 -3.07 7.40 14.05
CA GLY A 78 -1.83 6.83 14.56
C GLY A 78 -0.63 6.88 13.60
N PRO A 79 0.57 6.53 14.09
CA PRO A 79 1.76 6.38 13.24
C PRO A 79 1.59 5.19 12.28
N VAL A 80 1.94 5.39 11.01
CA VAL A 80 2.00 4.32 9.99
C VAL A 80 3.43 3.82 9.87
N PHE A 81 3.60 2.50 9.72
CA PHE A 81 4.91 1.89 9.52
C PHE A 81 4.95 1.04 8.25
N TRP A 82 6.08 1.05 7.57
CA TRP A 82 6.39 0.12 6.49
C TRP A 82 7.07 -1.12 7.04
N GLN A 83 6.62 -2.29 6.63
CA GLN A 83 7.28 -3.56 6.92
C GLN A 83 7.55 -4.30 5.61
N PRO A 84 8.82 -4.45 5.18
CA PRO A 84 9.15 -5.14 3.94
C PRO A 84 8.80 -6.62 4.02
N ARG A 85 8.41 -7.22 2.89
CA ARG A 85 8.09 -8.66 2.82
C ARG A 85 9.35 -9.52 2.81
N LYS A 86 10.49 -9.01 2.34
CA LYS A 86 11.76 -9.72 2.25
C LYS A 86 12.84 -8.93 2.98
N GLY A 87 13.90 -9.59 3.42
CA GLY A 87 15.00 -8.93 4.14
C GLY A 87 14.67 -8.66 5.61
N ASN A 88 15.14 -7.52 6.13
CA ASN A 88 14.94 -7.17 7.54
C ASN A 88 13.46 -6.78 7.78
N HIS A 89 12.67 -7.69 8.33
CA HIS A 89 11.24 -7.51 8.62
C HIS A 89 10.92 -6.50 9.73
N ASN A 90 11.86 -5.66 10.12
CA ASN A 90 11.63 -4.60 11.08
C ASN A 90 10.68 -3.57 10.49
N ALA A 91 9.70 -3.16 11.29
CA ALA A 91 8.79 -2.08 10.93
C ALA A 91 9.53 -0.74 11.05
N VAL A 92 9.54 0.03 9.97
CA VAL A 92 10.18 1.34 9.90
C VAL A 92 9.08 2.41 9.82
N PRO A 93 9.18 3.54 10.56
CA PRO A 93 8.21 4.62 10.44
C PRO A 93 8.04 5.04 8.98
N PHE A 94 6.79 5.14 8.54
CA PHE A 94 6.44 5.56 7.19
C PHE A 94 5.73 6.90 7.27
N THR A 95 6.51 7.96 7.08
CA THR A 95 6.01 9.33 7.02
C THR A 95 6.20 9.82 5.59
N VAL A 96 5.09 9.96 4.86
CA VAL A 96 5.13 10.49 3.49
C VAL A 96 4.35 11.80 3.48
N PRO A 97 4.81 12.82 2.72
CA PRO A 97 3.96 13.97 2.42
C PRO A 97 2.64 13.55 1.76
N ALA A 98 1.70 14.49 1.67
CA ALA A 98 0.40 14.26 1.02
C ALA A 98 0.54 13.42 -0.25
N LEU A 99 -0.24 12.34 -0.34
CA LEU A 99 -0.24 11.42 -1.46
C LEU A 99 -1.44 11.73 -2.36
N GLU A 100 -1.17 11.88 -3.66
CA GLU A 100 -2.20 12.11 -4.67
C GLU A 100 -2.49 10.81 -5.42
N MET A 101 -3.78 10.53 -5.65
CA MET A 101 -4.20 9.40 -6.46
C MET A 101 -3.80 9.64 -7.92
N THR A 102 -3.04 8.72 -8.50
CA THR A 102 -2.58 8.81 -9.90
C THR A 102 -3.32 7.86 -10.82
N SER A 103 -3.74 6.70 -10.31
CA SER A 103 -4.56 5.76 -11.06
C SER A 103 -5.38 4.89 -10.12
N ALA A 104 -6.54 4.44 -10.59
CA ALA A 104 -7.42 3.54 -9.86
C ALA A 104 -8.06 2.56 -10.85
N ASP A 105 -7.97 1.27 -10.52
CA ASP A 105 -8.71 0.21 -11.18
C ASP A 105 -9.44 -0.67 -10.13
N SER A 106 -10.12 -1.71 -10.58
CA SER A 106 -10.92 -2.57 -9.70
C SER A 106 -10.10 -3.37 -8.68
N ALA A 107 -8.79 -3.53 -8.89
CA ALA A 107 -7.90 -4.31 -8.05
C ALA A 107 -6.91 -3.44 -7.28
N THR A 108 -6.45 -2.33 -7.85
CA THR A 108 -5.35 -1.52 -7.33
C THR A 108 -5.64 -0.04 -7.46
N VAL A 109 -5.24 0.73 -6.45
CA VAL A 109 -5.14 2.19 -6.49
C VAL A 109 -3.69 2.57 -6.28
N ALA A 110 -3.16 3.41 -7.17
CA ALA A 110 -1.82 3.94 -7.09
C ALA A 110 -1.83 5.40 -6.65
N PHE A 111 -0.94 5.71 -5.73
CA PHE A 111 -0.70 7.02 -5.17
C PHE A 111 0.73 7.46 -5.43
N ARG A 112 0.94 8.76 -5.56
CA ARG A 112 2.25 9.36 -5.74
C ARG A 112 2.34 10.65 -4.93
N SER A 113 3.49 10.90 -4.31
CA SER A 113 3.76 12.21 -3.71
C SER A 113 3.97 13.29 -4.78
N PRO A 114 3.66 14.57 -4.52
CA PRO A 114 3.86 15.65 -5.50
C PRO A 114 5.29 15.74 -6.05
N THR A 115 6.28 15.36 -5.25
CA THR A 115 7.70 15.33 -5.65
C THR A 115 8.07 14.13 -6.52
N GLY A 116 7.18 13.15 -6.70
CA GLY A 116 7.44 11.89 -7.38
C GLY A 116 8.39 10.96 -6.61
N ARG A 117 8.80 11.34 -5.39
CA ARG A 117 9.76 10.59 -4.58
C ARG A 117 9.21 9.27 -4.05
N THR A 118 7.90 9.24 -3.80
CA THR A 118 7.21 8.12 -3.17
C THR A 118 6.03 7.71 -4.04
N GLU A 119 5.94 6.43 -4.36
CA GLU A 119 4.80 5.82 -5.02
C GLU A 119 4.30 4.65 -4.17
N LEU A 120 2.99 4.57 -3.99
CA LEU A 120 2.33 3.56 -3.16
C LEU A 120 1.22 2.91 -3.96
N ARG A 121 1.14 1.59 -3.96
CA ARG A 121 0.03 0.83 -4.53
C ARG A 121 -0.60 -0.04 -3.47
N VAL A 122 -1.92 0.03 -3.40
CA VAL A 122 -2.73 -0.73 -2.45
C VAL A 122 -3.98 -1.25 -3.14
N HIS A 123 -4.62 -2.25 -2.56
CA HIS A 123 -5.88 -2.73 -3.09
C HIS A 123 -6.97 -1.66 -2.98
N ALA A 124 -7.83 -1.54 -4.00
CA ALA A 124 -8.90 -0.53 -4.04
C ALA A 124 -9.79 -0.50 -2.79
N ASP A 125 -10.25 -1.67 -2.31
CA ASP A 125 -11.03 -1.79 -1.06
C ASP A 125 -10.33 -1.21 0.18
N GLU A 126 -8.99 -1.22 0.23
CA GLU A 126 -8.21 -0.83 1.41
C GLU A 126 -7.64 0.60 1.28
N ALA A 127 -7.68 1.17 0.07
CA ALA A 127 -7.13 2.48 -0.24
C ALA A 127 -7.71 3.63 0.63
N PRO A 128 -9.04 3.74 0.86
CA PRO A 128 -9.59 4.83 1.69
C PRO A 128 -9.09 4.78 3.13
N ALA A 129 -8.96 3.58 3.70
CA ALA A 129 -8.46 3.39 5.06
C ALA A 129 -6.98 3.76 5.18
N VAL A 130 -6.19 3.45 4.16
CA VAL A 130 -4.77 3.83 4.08
C VAL A 130 -4.61 5.35 3.97
N LEU A 131 -5.37 6.01 3.09
CA LEU A 131 -5.32 7.48 2.95
C LEU A 131 -5.70 8.19 4.25
N LYS A 132 -6.77 7.74 4.90
CA LYS A 132 -7.18 8.27 6.20
C LYS A 132 -6.09 8.10 7.28
N ALA A 133 -5.42 6.94 7.30
CA ALA A 133 -4.33 6.70 8.24
C ALA A 133 -3.11 7.60 7.97
N LEU A 134 -2.84 7.88 6.69
CA LEU A 134 -1.77 8.79 6.27
C LEU A 134 -2.14 10.28 6.40
N GLY A 135 -3.37 10.61 6.79
CA GLY A 135 -3.85 12.00 6.88
C GLY A 135 -4.04 12.68 5.52
N ALA A 136 -4.17 11.89 4.44
CA ALA A 136 -4.37 12.39 3.08
C ALA A 136 -5.85 12.62 2.70
N ASP A 137 -6.78 12.36 3.63
CA ASP A 137 -8.18 12.82 3.53
C ASP A 137 -8.18 14.34 3.77
N GLY A 138 -8.06 15.12 2.69
CA GLY A 138 -7.89 16.56 2.69
C GLY A 138 -8.58 17.30 3.84
N ALA A 139 -7.80 17.68 4.85
CA ALA A 139 -8.06 18.85 5.66
C ALA A 139 -6.92 19.83 5.33
N PRO A 140 -7.21 21.01 4.75
CA PRO A 140 -6.22 22.07 4.73
C PRO A 140 -5.87 22.37 6.19
N ASP A 141 -4.59 22.25 6.55
CA ASP A 141 -4.06 22.88 7.76
C ASP A 141 -4.43 24.37 7.69
N ALA A 142 -5.27 24.81 8.62
CA ALA A 142 -5.66 26.19 8.83
C ALA A 142 -4.69 26.87 9.81
#